data_AF-A0A690V9X0-F1
#
_entry.id   AF-A0A690V9X0-F1
#
_cell.length_a   1.000
_cell.length_b   1.000
_cell.length_c   1.000
_cell.angle_alpha   90.00
_cell.angle_beta   90.00
_cell.angle_gamma   90.00
#
_symmetry.space_group_name_H-M   'P 1'
#
loop_
_entity.id
_entity.type
_entity.pdbx_description
1 polymer ?
#
loop_
_entity_poly.entity_id
_entity_poly.type
_entity_poly.pdbx_seq_one_letter_code
_entity_poly.pdbx_strand_id
1 'polypeptide(L)'
;MNISNLNELLSTQILNEGSTLSVGGFALNSNEIKTSFAFFSNDEEEIKKAIEKGAFVIVCDQAIDIKDKEVYLLKSENLENAILRLLRFLCEDKECKFLFCSKRELKFCKVFGLKTLYANAFLDFTSLIKAKKGEIFCLDNENYLLKLCANFEILKAAQVQKFQNSSPFYSTLICNDLYFKNIKLPFIYTEIFAKFVLFLQENKLKIQIDLNKLELFKIYFINEAMQIVNFGTSSKAFIVVENEEELEFWQENFKGFSELKTALKNSLFCDFSYNEIKDLKNYKDFTYCVLLENANDFENALKSSFDNTLKLF
;
A
#
# COMPACT_ATOMS: atom_id res chain seq x y z
N MET A 1 24.01 -3.01 -19.85
CA MET A 1 25.04 -3.28 -18.81
C MET A 1 25.97 -4.37 -19.33
N ASN A 2 27.29 -4.22 -19.20
CA ASN A 2 28.24 -5.27 -19.58
C ASN A 2 28.05 -6.52 -18.68
N ILE A 3 28.16 -7.73 -19.24
CA ILE A 3 27.93 -8.98 -18.49
C ILE A 3 28.94 -9.18 -17.36
N SER A 4 30.20 -8.79 -17.53
CA SER A 4 31.21 -8.88 -16.45
C SER A 4 30.80 -8.02 -15.25
N ASN A 5 30.36 -6.79 -15.49
CA ASN A 5 29.86 -5.90 -14.43
C ASN A 5 28.58 -6.44 -13.80
N LEU A 6 27.69 -7.03 -14.61
CA LEU A 6 26.47 -7.68 -14.11
C LEU A 6 26.83 -8.85 -13.20
N ASN A 7 27.75 -9.73 -13.61
CA ASN A 7 28.19 -10.88 -12.83
C ASN A 7 28.79 -10.45 -11.48
N GLU A 8 29.62 -9.40 -11.48
CA GLU A 8 30.19 -8.83 -10.26
C GLU A 8 29.12 -8.22 -9.35
N LEU A 9 28.22 -7.38 -9.91
CA LEU A 9 27.13 -6.73 -9.18
C LEU A 9 26.21 -7.75 -8.51
N LEU A 10 25.84 -8.81 -9.22
CA LEU A 10 24.99 -9.87 -8.70
C LEU A 10 25.75 -10.82 -7.74
N SER A 11 27.09 -10.78 -7.78
CA SER A 11 28.02 -11.79 -7.23
C SER A 11 27.63 -13.21 -7.61
N THR A 12 27.59 -13.45 -8.92
CA THR A 12 27.28 -14.75 -9.50
C THR A 12 28.55 -15.47 -9.96
N GLN A 13 28.43 -16.78 -10.10
CA GLN A 13 29.39 -17.62 -10.82
C GLN A 13 28.88 -17.84 -12.24
N ILE A 14 29.75 -17.63 -13.23
CA ILE A 14 29.47 -17.99 -14.62
C ILE A 14 29.61 -19.51 -14.76
N LEU A 15 28.51 -20.20 -15.08
CA LEU A 15 28.51 -21.64 -15.34
C LEU A 15 28.59 -21.95 -16.84
N ASN A 16 28.07 -21.05 -17.67
CA ASN A 16 28.17 -21.13 -19.12
C ASN A 16 28.44 -19.73 -19.68
N GLU A 17 29.41 -19.62 -20.59
CA GLU A 17 29.71 -18.41 -21.32
C GLU A 17 28.90 -18.38 -22.63
N GLY A 18 28.13 -17.32 -22.82
CA GLY A 18 27.38 -17.08 -24.05
C GLY A 18 28.13 -16.19 -25.05
N SER A 19 27.42 -15.71 -26.07
CA SER A 19 28.03 -14.95 -27.19
C SER A 19 27.92 -13.42 -27.08
N THR A 20 27.04 -12.91 -26.21
CA THR A 20 26.78 -11.47 -26.07
C THR A 20 27.65 -10.84 -24.98
N LEU A 21 28.05 -9.57 -25.12
CA LEU A 21 28.90 -8.90 -24.11
C LEU A 21 28.10 -8.00 -23.15
N SER A 22 26.81 -7.80 -23.42
CA SER A 22 25.97 -6.87 -22.65
C SER A 22 24.50 -7.20 -22.69
N VAL A 23 23.79 -6.85 -21.62
CA VAL A 23 22.33 -6.92 -21.52
C VAL A 23 21.68 -5.56 -21.77
N GLY A 24 20.56 -5.57 -22.50
CA GLY A 24 19.73 -4.40 -22.81
C GLY A 24 18.58 -4.16 -21.83
N GLY A 25 18.28 -5.12 -20.96
CA GLY A 25 17.21 -5.02 -19.97
C GLY A 25 17.11 -6.27 -19.10
N PHE A 26 16.08 -6.30 -18.26
CA PHE A 26 15.89 -7.31 -17.22
C PHE A 26 14.42 -7.69 -17.12
N ALA A 27 14.12 -8.96 -16.84
CA ALA A 27 12.76 -9.44 -16.64
C ALA A 27 12.68 -10.60 -15.63
N LEU A 28 11.55 -10.69 -14.92
CA LEU A 28 11.17 -11.86 -14.10
C LEU A 28 10.09 -12.73 -14.77
N ASN A 29 9.39 -12.19 -15.77
CA ASN A 29 8.31 -12.89 -16.47
C ASN A 29 8.71 -13.09 -17.94
N SER A 30 8.58 -14.33 -18.44
CA SER A 30 8.92 -14.65 -19.83
C SER A 30 8.11 -13.83 -20.84
N ASN A 31 6.94 -13.30 -20.48
CA ASN A 31 6.13 -12.42 -21.34
C ASN A 31 6.67 -10.99 -21.47
N GLU A 32 7.55 -10.55 -20.59
CA GLU A 32 8.19 -9.23 -20.65
C GLU A 32 9.56 -9.26 -21.36
N ILE A 33 10.00 -10.45 -21.81
CA ILE A 33 11.30 -10.64 -22.46
C ILE A 33 11.36 -9.92 -23.80
N LYS A 34 12.52 -9.31 -24.04
CA LYS A 34 12.95 -8.79 -25.33
C LYS A 34 14.35 -9.30 -25.62
N THR A 35 14.76 -9.17 -26.87
CA THR A 35 16.12 -9.50 -27.30
C THR A 35 17.16 -8.84 -26.39
N SER A 36 18.17 -9.62 -25.98
CA SER A 36 19.28 -9.17 -25.12
C SER A 36 18.90 -8.88 -23.68
N PHE A 37 17.78 -9.39 -23.18
CA PHE A 37 17.44 -9.28 -21.76
C PHE A 37 18.13 -10.34 -20.91
N ALA A 38 18.40 -9.98 -19.66
CA ALA A 38 18.64 -10.93 -18.59
C ALA A 38 17.31 -11.38 -17.97
N PHE A 39 17.15 -12.68 -17.78
CA PHE A 39 15.99 -13.29 -17.17
C PHE A 39 16.36 -13.94 -15.83
N PHE A 40 15.57 -13.68 -14.79
CA PHE A 40 15.81 -14.25 -13.45
C PHE A 40 14.71 -15.26 -13.14
N SER A 41 15.08 -16.53 -12.99
CA SER A 41 14.13 -17.60 -12.66
C SER A 41 14.86 -18.86 -12.20
N ASN A 42 14.15 -19.70 -11.45
CA ASN A 42 14.56 -21.09 -11.17
C ASN A 42 13.66 -22.12 -11.89
N ASP A 43 12.60 -21.66 -12.55
CA ASP A 43 11.68 -22.52 -13.29
C ASP A 43 12.26 -22.80 -14.69
N GLU A 44 12.64 -24.06 -14.93
CA GLU A 44 13.23 -24.50 -16.18
C GLU A 44 12.32 -24.29 -17.40
N GLU A 45 10.99 -24.45 -17.24
CA GLU A 45 10.04 -24.26 -18.33
C GLU A 45 9.92 -22.78 -18.70
N GLU A 46 9.90 -21.89 -17.70
CA GLU A 46 9.94 -20.45 -17.95
C GLU A 46 11.27 -20.00 -18.55
N ILE A 47 12.39 -20.59 -18.12
CA ILE A 47 13.72 -20.32 -18.70
C ILE A 47 13.76 -20.71 -20.18
N LYS A 48 13.29 -21.92 -20.54
CA LYS A 48 13.21 -22.36 -21.94
C LYS A 48 12.42 -21.36 -22.78
N LYS A 49 11.23 -20.96 -22.32
CA LYS A 49 10.41 -19.94 -22.99
C LYS A 49 11.11 -18.59 -23.10
N ALA A 50 11.86 -18.17 -22.08
CA ALA A 50 12.59 -16.91 -22.09
C ALA A 50 13.73 -16.92 -23.12
N ILE A 51 14.48 -18.03 -23.21
CA ILE A 51 15.54 -18.22 -24.22
C ILE A 51 14.94 -18.16 -25.63
N GLU A 52 13.85 -18.88 -25.89
CA GLU A 52 13.14 -18.85 -27.17
C GLU A 52 12.68 -17.43 -27.57
N LYS A 53 12.35 -16.59 -26.57
CA LYS A 53 11.95 -15.19 -26.77
C LYS A 53 13.15 -14.22 -26.86
N GLY A 54 14.38 -14.71 -26.80
CA GLY A 54 15.61 -13.93 -27.00
C GLY A 54 16.31 -13.45 -25.73
N ALA A 55 16.09 -14.10 -24.59
CA ALA A 55 16.93 -13.94 -23.40
C ALA A 55 18.31 -14.58 -23.64
N PHE A 56 19.37 -13.79 -23.53
CA PHE A 56 20.75 -14.27 -23.71
C PHE A 56 21.53 -14.42 -22.40
N VAL A 57 20.91 -14.04 -21.28
CA VAL A 57 21.47 -14.21 -19.94
C VAL A 57 20.39 -14.75 -19.02
N ILE A 58 20.67 -15.86 -18.36
CA ILE A 58 19.81 -16.47 -17.34
C ILE A 58 20.51 -16.35 -15.99
N VAL A 59 19.77 -15.87 -14.99
CA VAL A 59 20.21 -15.78 -13.60
C VAL A 59 19.33 -16.69 -12.75
N CYS A 60 19.93 -17.62 -12.04
CA CYS A 60 19.23 -18.57 -11.17
C CYS A 60 20.01 -18.77 -9.86
N ASP A 61 19.41 -19.43 -8.87
CA ASP A 61 20.14 -19.92 -7.69
C ASP A 61 20.20 -21.46 -7.61
N GLN A 62 19.44 -22.14 -8.47
CA GLN A 62 19.51 -23.59 -8.61
C GLN A 62 20.52 -24.03 -9.67
N ALA A 63 20.97 -25.28 -9.59
CA ALA A 63 21.76 -25.90 -10.65
C ALA A 63 20.81 -26.28 -11.80
N ILE A 64 20.88 -25.53 -12.90
CA ILE A 64 20.05 -25.73 -14.08
C ILE A 64 20.97 -26.07 -15.24
N ASP A 65 20.61 -27.07 -16.03
CA ASP A 65 21.36 -27.45 -17.23
C ASP A 65 20.78 -26.74 -18.46
N ILE A 66 21.52 -25.78 -19.00
CA ILE A 66 21.16 -25.08 -20.23
C ILE A 66 22.01 -25.63 -21.37
N LYS A 67 21.34 -26.24 -22.36
CA LYS A 67 22.00 -26.83 -23.54
C LYS A 67 22.42 -25.80 -24.59
N ASP A 68 21.83 -24.61 -24.54
CA ASP A 68 22.13 -23.54 -25.49
C ASP A 68 23.47 -22.87 -25.15
N LYS A 69 24.44 -23.00 -26.06
CA LYS A 69 25.79 -22.46 -25.90
C LYS A 69 25.88 -20.95 -26.10
N GLU A 70 24.83 -20.31 -26.63
CA GLU A 70 24.84 -18.86 -26.85
C GLU A 70 24.36 -18.07 -25.63
N VAL A 71 23.80 -18.77 -24.62
CA VAL A 71 23.17 -18.18 -23.44
C VAL A 71 24.14 -18.20 -22.26
N TYR A 72 24.38 -17.04 -21.64
CA TYR A 72 25.09 -16.97 -20.37
C TYR A 72 24.22 -17.55 -19.25
N LEU A 73 24.81 -18.45 -18.46
CA LEU A 73 24.20 -18.95 -17.23
C LEU A 73 24.97 -18.43 -16.03
N LEU A 74 24.32 -17.56 -15.27
CA LEU A 74 24.85 -16.94 -14.06
C LEU A 74 24.16 -17.56 -12.84
N LYS A 75 24.92 -18.27 -12.01
CA LYS A 75 24.41 -18.85 -10.78
C LYS A 75 24.71 -17.96 -9.58
N SER A 76 23.67 -17.53 -8.88
CA SER A 76 23.74 -16.84 -7.59
C SER A 76 23.60 -17.83 -6.44
N GLU A 77 24.00 -17.46 -5.23
CA GLU A 77 23.68 -18.24 -4.03
C GLU A 77 22.21 -18.09 -3.61
N ASN A 78 21.62 -16.93 -3.90
CA ASN A 78 20.24 -16.60 -3.60
C ASN A 78 19.72 -15.60 -4.62
N LEU A 79 18.68 -15.99 -5.36
CA LEU A 79 18.16 -15.21 -6.48
C LEU A 79 17.56 -13.88 -6.01
N GLU A 80 16.89 -13.87 -4.86
CA GLU A 80 16.31 -12.65 -4.28
C GLU A 80 17.39 -11.61 -3.96
N ASN A 81 18.50 -12.04 -3.35
CA ASN A 81 19.63 -11.16 -3.05
C ASN A 81 20.29 -10.60 -4.32
N ALA A 82 20.42 -11.42 -5.36
CA ALA A 82 20.92 -10.98 -6.66
C ALA A 82 19.99 -9.89 -7.24
N ILE A 83 18.66 -10.13 -7.21
CA ILE A 83 17.66 -9.14 -7.63
C ILE A 83 17.80 -7.85 -6.80
N LEU A 84 17.87 -7.93 -5.48
CA LEU A 84 17.98 -6.75 -4.62
C LEU A 84 19.23 -5.91 -4.91
N ARG A 85 20.38 -6.55 -5.20
CA ARG A 85 21.60 -5.84 -5.61
C ARG A 85 21.42 -5.10 -6.92
N LEU A 86 20.79 -5.74 -7.90
CA LEU A 86 20.44 -5.09 -9.17
C LEU A 86 19.51 -3.90 -8.94
N LEU A 87 18.43 -4.11 -8.17
CA LEU A 87 17.44 -3.07 -7.91
C LEU A 87 18.07 -1.88 -7.19
N ARG A 88 18.92 -2.11 -6.19
CA ARG A 88 19.69 -1.06 -5.51
C ARG A 88 20.52 -0.25 -6.49
N PHE A 89 21.34 -0.92 -7.31
CA PHE A 89 22.16 -0.25 -8.32
C PHE A 89 21.32 0.62 -9.28
N LEU A 90 20.22 0.07 -9.79
CA LEU A 90 19.33 0.80 -10.70
C LEU A 90 18.61 1.96 -10.04
N CYS A 91 18.23 1.82 -8.77
CA CYS A 91 17.58 2.89 -8.01
C CYS A 91 18.56 4.03 -7.72
N GLU A 92 19.82 3.71 -7.44
CA GLU A 92 20.87 4.71 -7.23
C GLU A 92 21.18 5.48 -8.52
N ASP A 93 21.35 4.79 -9.65
CA ASP A 93 21.54 5.40 -10.99
C ASP A 93 20.40 6.34 -11.38
N LYS A 94 19.16 5.96 -11.03
CA LYS A 94 17.96 6.78 -11.28
C LYS A 94 17.71 7.84 -10.21
N GLU A 95 18.54 7.94 -9.18
CA GLU A 95 18.31 8.84 -8.05
C GLU A 95 16.90 8.64 -7.43
N CYS A 96 16.41 7.40 -7.38
CA CYS A 96 15.14 7.07 -6.74
C CYS A 96 15.17 7.52 -5.28
N LYS A 97 14.04 8.07 -4.81
CA LYS A 97 13.87 8.47 -3.42
C LYS A 97 12.98 7.48 -2.69
N PHE A 98 13.28 7.27 -1.41
CA PHE A 98 12.52 6.35 -0.57
C PHE A 98 11.97 7.09 0.64
N LEU A 99 10.70 6.86 0.94
CA LEU A 99 10.01 7.41 2.10
C LEU A 99 9.60 6.26 3.03
N PHE A 100 10.18 6.22 4.22
CA PHE A 100 9.74 5.31 5.26
C PHE A 100 8.49 5.87 5.95
N CYS A 101 7.47 5.03 6.04
CA CYS A 101 6.16 5.37 6.59
C CYS A 101 5.78 4.37 7.67
N SER A 102 5.02 4.80 8.68
CA SER A 102 4.23 3.84 9.46
C SER A 102 3.18 3.14 8.57
N LYS A 103 2.64 2.00 9.00
CA LYS A 103 1.54 1.29 8.31
C LYS A 103 0.38 2.22 7.94
N ARG A 104 -0.02 3.10 8.86
CA ARG A 104 -1.10 4.07 8.66
C ARG A 104 -0.73 5.15 7.66
N GLU A 105 0.48 5.70 7.75
CA GLU A 105 1.01 6.67 6.77
C GLU A 105 1.12 6.05 5.37
N LEU A 106 1.46 4.76 5.26
CA LEU A 106 1.53 4.06 3.98
C LEU A 106 0.16 4.04 3.27
N LYS A 107 -0.95 3.94 4.01
CA LYS A 107 -2.31 4.05 3.44
C LYS A 107 -2.60 5.45 2.88
N PHE A 108 -2.02 6.49 3.46
CA PHE A 108 -2.10 7.86 2.94
C PHE A 108 -1.28 8.06 1.67
N CYS A 109 -0.23 7.28 1.41
CA CYS A 109 0.55 7.41 0.17
C CYS A 109 -0.34 7.31 -1.08
N LYS A 110 -1.32 6.39 -1.09
CA LYS A 110 -2.30 6.25 -2.18
C LYS A 110 -3.18 7.49 -2.36
N VAL A 111 -3.58 8.15 -1.27
CA VAL A 111 -4.37 9.39 -1.28
C VAL A 111 -3.65 10.51 -2.01
N PHE A 112 -2.33 10.58 -1.83
CA PHE A 112 -1.46 11.58 -2.45
C PHE A 112 -0.84 11.14 -3.77
N GLY A 113 -1.24 9.97 -4.30
CA GLY A 113 -0.74 9.43 -5.57
C GLY A 113 0.72 8.98 -5.55
N LEU A 114 1.29 8.74 -4.36
CA LEU A 114 2.63 8.20 -4.19
C LEU A 114 2.65 6.68 -4.40
N LYS A 115 3.74 6.17 -4.97
CA LYS A 115 3.92 4.73 -5.21
C LYS A 115 4.34 4.03 -3.93
N THR A 116 3.76 2.87 -3.67
CA THR A 116 4.09 2.01 -2.52
C THR A 116 4.77 0.74 -3.00
N LEU A 117 5.66 0.19 -2.18
CA LEU A 117 6.30 -1.12 -2.39
C LEU A 117 5.64 -2.21 -1.53
N TYR A 118 5.96 -3.47 -1.84
CA TYR A 118 5.42 -4.66 -1.18
C TYR A 118 6.40 -5.30 -0.19
N ALA A 119 7.61 -4.75 -0.03
CA ALA A 119 8.70 -5.37 0.72
C ALA A 119 9.07 -6.78 0.21
N ASN A 120 8.98 -6.97 -1.11
CA ASN A 120 9.29 -8.23 -1.76
C ASN A 120 9.96 -7.97 -3.10
N ALA A 121 11.18 -8.46 -3.27
CA ALA A 121 12.02 -8.11 -4.43
C ALA A 121 11.37 -8.50 -5.76
N PHE A 122 10.64 -9.62 -5.79
CA PHE A 122 9.98 -10.11 -7.00
C PHE A 122 8.74 -9.27 -7.35
N LEU A 123 7.92 -8.92 -6.35
CA LEU A 123 6.73 -8.07 -6.57
C LEU A 123 7.11 -6.63 -6.92
N ASP A 124 8.18 -6.11 -6.33
CA ASP A 124 8.62 -4.73 -6.53
C ASP A 124 9.45 -4.53 -7.81
N PHE A 125 10.01 -5.61 -8.36
CA PHE A 125 10.95 -5.61 -9.48
C PHE A 125 10.51 -4.71 -10.64
N THR A 126 9.33 -4.96 -11.18
CA THR A 126 8.85 -4.26 -12.38
C THR A 126 8.69 -2.76 -12.10
N SER A 127 8.25 -2.39 -10.90
CA SER A 127 8.06 -0.99 -10.52
C SER A 127 9.39 -0.22 -10.39
N LEU A 128 10.42 -0.87 -9.83
CA LEU A 128 11.74 -0.29 -9.60
C LEU A 128 12.60 -0.28 -10.87
N ILE A 129 12.53 -1.31 -11.72
CA ILE A 129 13.21 -1.32 -13.01
C ILE A 129 12.63 -0.28 -13.97
N LYS A 130 11.31 -0.10 -13.98
CA LYS A 130 10.65 0.92 -14.81
C LYS A 130 10.60 2.31 -14.14
N ALA A 131 11.26 2.47 -12.98
CA ALA A 131 11.29 3.73 -12.26
C ALA A 131 11.87 4.85 -13.12
N LYS A 132 11.29 6.04 -12.99
CA LYS A 132 11.83 7.27 -13.60
C LYS A 132 12.88 7.90 -12.71
N LYS A 133 13.70 8.79 -13.28
CA LYS A 133 14.66 9.58 -12.51
C LYS A 133 13.95 10.35 -11.39
N GLY A 134 14.45 10.26 -10.15
CA GLY A 134 13.92 10.98 -9.00
C GLY A 134 12.57 10.46 -8.48
N GLU A 135 12.10 9.28 -8.95
CA GLU A 135 10.81 8.74 -8.55
C GLU A 135 10.79 8.32 -7.07
N ILE A 136 9.67 8.58 -6.39
CA ILE A 136 9.51 8.35 -4.94
C ILE A 136 8.74 7.05 -4.70
N PHE A 137 9.30 6.19 -3.85
CA PHE A 137 8.69 4.96 -3.38
C PHE A 137 8.51 4.97 -1.86
N CYS A 138 7.35 4.54 -1.39
CA CYS A 138 6.98 4.53 0.02
C CYS A 138 6.89 3.10 0.55
N LEU A 139 7.37 2.87 1.77
CA LEU A 139 7.30 1.55 2.41
C LEU A 139 7.35 1.65 3.94
N ASP A 140 6.83 0.64 4.63
CA ASP A 140 6.80 0.50 6.09
C ASP A 140 7.77 -0.56 6.63
N ASN A 141 8.72 -1.01 5.81
CA ASN A 141 9.73 -2.01 6.14
C ASN A 141 11.14 -1.43 5.97
N GLU A 142 11.73 -0.99 7.08
CA GLU A 142 13.06 -0.39 7.11
C GLU A 142 14.15 -1.35 6.62
N ASN A 143 14.12 -2.60 7.08
CA ASN A 143 15.11 -3.61 6.69
C ASN A 143 15.15 -3.84 5.18
N TYR A 144 14.00 -3.81 4.52
CA TYR A 144 13.92 -3.94 3.07
C TYR A 144 14.43 -2.66 2.37
N LEU A 145 14.07 -1.47 2.86
CA LEU A 145 14.57 -0.20 2.32
C LEU A 145 16.10 -0.11 2.39
N LEU A 146 16.71 -0.55 3.49
CA LEU A 146 18.17 -0.57 3.67
C LEU A 146 18.90 -1.50 2.68
N LYS A 147 18.19 -2.49 2.11
CA LYS A 147 18.73 -3.32 1.02
C LYS A 147 18.67 -2.61 -0.33
N LEU A 148 17.74 -1.67 -0.52
CA LEU A 148 17.54 -0.93 -1.78
C LEU A 148 18.27 0.42 -1.83
N CYS A 149 18.50 1.07 -0.69
CA CYS A 149 19.09 2.40 -0.61
C CYS A 149 19.91 2.60 0.66
N ALA A 150 20.84 3.55 0.63
CA ALA A 150 21.63 3.92 1.81
C ALA A 150 20.85 4.82 2.78
N ASN A 151 19.97 5.66 2.27
CA ASN A 151 19.19 6.63 3.04
C ASN A 151 17.75 6.68 2.53
N PHE A 152 16.80 6.87 3.45
CA PHE A 152 15.40 7.14 3.16
C PHE A 152 14.92 8.34 3.99
N GLU A 153 13.92 9.05 3.49
CA GLU A 153 13.25 10.14 4.18
C GLU A 153 12.20 9.60 5.15
N ILE A 154 11.86 10.39 6.16
CA ILE A 154 10.73 10.14 7.07
C ILE A 154 9.86 11.39 7.08
N LEU A 155 8.54 11.20 7.17
CA LEU A 155 7.59 12.30 7.26
C LEU A 155 7.83 13.16 8.51
N LYS A 156 8.11 14.44 8.28
CA LYS A 156 8.27 15.44 9.36
C LYS A 156 6.92 15.90 9.89
N ALA A 157 6.89 16.28 11.15
CA ALA A 157 5.73 17.00 11.70
C ALA A 157 5.51 18.31 10.94
N ALA A 158 4.25 18.62 10.64
CA ALA A 158 3.85 19.84 9.96
C ALA A 158 3.13 20.79 10.92
N GLN A 159 3.16 22.09 10.62
CA GLN A 159 2.34 23.05 11.36
C GLN A 159 0.89 22.94 10.89
N VAL A 160 -0.02 22.76 11.85
CA VAL A 160 -1.45 22.58 11.57
C VAL A 160 -2.28 23.50 12.43
N GLN A 161 -3.07 24.34 11.78
CA GLN A 161 -4.16 25.07 12.42
C GLN A 161 -5.48 24.41 12.06
N LYS A 162 -6.18 23.87 13.07
CA LYS A 162 -7.46 23.18 12.90
C LYS A 162 -8.62 24.13 13.19
N PHE A 163 -9.71 24.00 12.46
CA PHE A 163 -10.94 24.74 12.68
C PHE A 163 -12.03 23.78 13.16
N GLN A 164 -12.93 24.29 14.02
CA GLN A 164 -14.09 23.51 14.47
C GLN A 164 -15.00 23.19 13.27
N ASN A 165 -15.41 21.92 13.18
CA ASN A 165 -16.38 21.44 12.20
C ASN A 165 -17.60 20.90 12.96
N SER A 166 -18.76 20.89 12.31
CA SER A 166 -20.02 20.39 12.89
C SER A 166 -20.05 18.87 13.09
N SER A 167 -19.12 18.15 12.48
CA SER A 167 -19.00 16.69 12.57
C SER A 167 -17.52 16.29 12.63
N PRO A 168 -17.16 15.24 13.37
CA PRO A 168 -15.78 14.77 13.48
C PRO A 168 -15.25 14.16 12.18
N PHE A 169 -16.11 13.90 11.19
CA PHE A 169 -15.76 13.27 9.91
C PHE A 169 -15.41 14.26 8.80
N TYR A 170 -15.53 15.56 9.11
CA TYR A 170 -15.08 16.64 8.24
C TYR A 170 -13.95 17.39 8.92
N SER A 171 -12.94 17.77 8.14
CA SER A 171 -11.83 18.58 8.59
C SER A 171 -11.74 19.87 7.79
N THR A 172 -11.56 20.97 8.49
CA THR A 172 -11.11 22.24 7.92
C THR A 172 -9.81 22.62 8.63
N LEU A 173 -8.75 22.82 7.85
CA LEU A 173 -7.42 23.09 8.39
C LEU A 173 -6.62 24.03 7.48
N ILE A 174 -5.66 24.74 8.07
CA ILE A 174 -4.54 25.34 7.37
C ILE A 174 -3.30 24.51 7.73
N CYS A 175 -2.56 24.06 6.73
CA CYS A 175 -1.23 23.50 6.92
C CYS A 175 -0.30 24.01 5.84
N ASN A 176 0.88 24.47 6.25
CA ASN A 176 1.94 24.98 5.36
C ASN A 176 1.41 25.99 4.32
N ASP A 177 0.73 27.02 4.81
CA ASP A 177 0.12 28.10 4.02
C ASP A 177 -0.99 27.68 3.04
N LEU A 178 -1.43 26.42 3.09
CA LEU A 178 -2.54 25.92 2.28
C LEU A 178 -3.80 25.73 3.12
N TYR A 179 -4.91 26.28 2.63
CA TYR A 179 -6.22 26.15 3.27
C TYR A 179 -7.02 25.00 2.65
N PHE A 180 -7.35 24.00 3.47
CA PHE A 180 -8.20 22.87 3.12
C PHE A 180 -9.55 23.01 3.83
N LYS A 181 -10.60 23.26 3.05
CA LYS A 181 -11.95 23.49 3.57
C LYS A 181 -12.83 22.25 3.45
N ASN A 182 -13.44 21.85 4.57
CA ASN A 182 -14.49 20.82 4.62
C ASN A 182 -14.12 19.51 3.87
N ILE A 183 -12.88 19.04 4.05
CA ILE A 183 -12.45 17.77 3.48
C ILE A 183 -13.12 16.61 4.24
N LYS A 184 -13.53 15.57 3.52
CA LYS A 184 -14.16 14.35 4.08
C LYS A 184 -13.12 13.45 4.75
N LEU A 185 -12.45 13.99 5.76
CA LEU A 185 -11.40 13.34 6.52
C LEU A 185 -11.71 13.51 8.01
N PRO A 186 -11.75 12.42 8.79
CA PRO A 186 -11.89 12.51 10.22
C PRO A 186 -10.75 13.30 10.87
N PHE A 187 -11.07 14.14 11.85
CA PHE A 187 -10.11 15.07 12.44
C PHE A 187 -8.86 14.38 13.03
N ILE A 188 -9.00 13.13 13.46
CA ILE A 188 -7.92 12.30 14.02
C ILE A 188 -6.78 12.05 13.03
N TYR A 189 -7.03 12.18 11.72
CA TYR A 189 -6.03 11.96 10.68
C TYR A 189 -5.41 13.27 10.13
N THR A 190 -5.79 14.43 10.65
CA THR A 190 -5.33 15.74 10.15
C THR A 190 -3.82 15.94 10.25
N GLU A 191 -3.19 15.39 11.29
CA GLU A 191 -1.73 15.46 11.45
C GLU A 191 -1.02 14.70 10.34
N ILE A 192 -1.39 13.44 10.10
CA ILE A 192 -0.81 12.60 9.04
C ILE A 192 -1.00 13.29 7.68
N PHE A 193 -2.21 13.77 7.40
CA PHE A 193 -2.51 14.50 6.19
C PHE A 193 -1.57 15.71 6.00
N ALA A 194 -1.36 16.50 7.04
CA ALA A 194 -0.48 17.67 6.97
C ALA A 194 1.00 17.31 6.78
N LYS A 195 1.48 16.21 7.36
CA LYS A 195 2.84 15.71 7.10
C LYS A 195 3.06 15.43 5.62
N PHE A 196 2.09 14.82 4.94
CA PHE A 196 2.17 14.58 3.50
C PHE A 196 2.13 15.87 2.68
N VAL A 197 1.29 16.83 3.07
CA VAL A 197 1.26 18.16 2.41
C VAL A 197 2.64 18.82 2.50
N LEU A 198 3.27 18.79 3.68
CA LEU A 198 4.63 19.32 3.88
C LEU A 198 5.63 18.59 2.98
N PHE A 199 5.63 17.26 3.02
CA PHE A 199 6.53 16.42 2.23
C PHE A 199 6.45 16.73 0.72
N LEU A 200 5.24 16.89 0.19
CA LEU A 200 5.03 17.22 -1.22
C LEU A 200 5.54 18.62 -1.56
N GLN A 201 5.35 19.61 -0.68
CA GLN A 201 5.88 20.96 -0.87
C GLN A 201 7.42 20.99 -0.84
N GLU A 202 8.04 20.33 0.16
CA GLU A 202 9.51 20.24 0.28
C GLU A 202 10.13 19.58 -0.96
N ASN A 203 9.46 18.55 -1.50
CA ASN A 203 9.90 17.84 -2.70
C ASN A 203 9.41 18.47 -4.02
N LYS A 204 8.76 19.64 -3.99
CA LYS A 204 8.23 20.36 -5.16
C LYS A 204 7.29 19.50 -6.03
N LEU A 205 6.55 18.60 -5.40
CA LEU A 205 5.58 17.73 -6.04
C LEU A 205 4.20 18.39 -6.08
N LYS A 206 3.43 18.09 -7.13
CA LYS A 206 2.05 18.55 -7.23
C LYS A 206 1.20 17.87 -6.16
N ILE A 207 0.46 18.66 -5.39
CA ILE A 207 -0.50 18.14 -4.43
C ILE A 207 -1.77 17.74 -5.18
N GLN A 208 -2.00 16.43 -5.27
CA GLN A 208 -3.25 15.85 -5.72
C GLN A 208 -3.77 14.94 -4.61
N ILE A 209 -5.02 15.14 -4.19
CA ILE A 209 -5.61 14.45 -3.05
C ILE A 209 -6.84 13.70 -3.52
N ASP A 210 -6.87 12.40 -3.29
CA ASP A 210 -8.03 11.55 -3.51
C ASP A 210 -8.33 10.72 -2.25
N LEU A 211 -9.18 11.28 -1.39
CA LEU A 211 -9.56 10.65 -0.12
C LEU A 211 -10.34 9.34 -0.30
N ASN A 212 -10.90 9.07 -1.48
CA ASN A 212 -11.59 7.80 -1.74
C ASN A 212 -10.63 6.60 -1.76
N LYS A 213 -9.32 6.85 -1.92
CA LYS A 213 -8.26 5.83 -1.86
C LYS A 213 -7.78 5.53 -0.45
N LEU A 214 -8.34 6.18 0.57
CA LEU A 214 -7.94 5.95 1.96
C LEU A 214 -8.58 4.67 2.49
N GLU A 215 -7.79 3.61 2.58
CA GLU A 215 -8.21 2.28 3.04
C GLU A 215 -7.89 2.06 4.53
N LEU A 216 -8.44 2.92 5.40
CA LEU A 216 -8.30 2.79 6.88
C LEU A 216 -9.64 2.50 7.57
N PHE A 217 -10.72 3.06 7.03
CA PHE A 217 -12.06 2.95 7.59
C PHE A 217 -13.09 3.17 6.48
N LYS A 218 -14.34 2.74 6.73
CA LYS A 218 -15.52 3.23 6.01
C LYS A 218 -16.52 3.79 7.00
N ILE A 219 -17.13 4.93 6.67
CA ILE A 219 -18.15 5.57 7.49
C ILE A 219 -19.50 5.42 6.80
N TYR A 220 -20.44 4.80 7.52
CA TYR A 220 -21.81 4.60 7.08
C TYR A 220 -22.75 5.42 7.97
N PHE A 221 -23.29 6.50 7.42
CA PHE A 221 -24.33 7.26 8.09
C PHE A 221 -25.64 6.49 8.05
N ILE A 222 -26.41 6.55 9.14
CA ILE A 222 -27.67 5.82 9.27
C ILE A 222 -28.80 6.72 9.75
N ASN A 223 -30.02 6.51 9.27
CA ASN A 223 -31.21 7.20 9.80
C ASN A 223 -31.76 6.53 11.07
N GLU A 224 -32.83 7.09 11.66
CA GLU A 224 -33.50 6.51 12.85
C GLU A 224 -34.09 5.11 12.62
N ALA A 225 -34.29 4.72 11.35
CA ALA A 225 -34.71 3.37 10.96
C ALA A 225 -33.52 2.41 10.75
N MET A 226 -32.29 2.80 11.13
CA MET A 226 -31.06 2.02 10.97
C MET A 226 -30.78 1.63 9.52
N GLN A 227 -31.11 2.53 8.59
CA GLN A 227 -30.86 2.38 7.16
C GLN A 227 -29.67 3.26 6.76
N ILE A 228 -28.78 2.73 5.92
CA ILE A 228 -27.67 3.50 5.37
C ILE A 228 -28.22 4.64 4.52
N VAL A 229 -27.77 5.86 4.80
CA VAL A 229 -28.10 7.07 4.05
C VAL A 229 -26.84 7.72 3.49
N ASN A 230 -27.01 8.78 2.71
CA ASN A 230 -25.91 9.52 2.13
C ASN A 230 -24.96 10.07 3.20
N PHE A 231 -23.67 10.13 2.87
CA PHE A 231 -22.65 10.62 3.79
C PHE A 231 -22.97 12.04 4.28
N GLY A 232 -22.99 12.24 5.59
CA GLY A 232 -23.24 13.53 6.23
C GLY A 232 -24.70 13.96 6.31
N THR A 233 -25.67 13.13 5.90
CA THR A 233 -27.10 13.46 5.98
C THR A 233 -27.80 12.98 7.25
N SER A 234 -27.05 12.44 8.21
CA SER A 234 -27.56 12.01 9.52
C SER A 234 -26.57 12.39 10.63
N SER A 235 -27.06 12.46 11.86
CA SER A 235 -26.24 12.58 13.07
C SER A 235 -25.65 11.26 13.54
N LYS A 236 -26.19 10.11 13.09
CA LYS A 236 -25.71 8.78 13.47
C LYS A 236 -24.82 8.15 12.41
N ALA A 237 -23.72 7.53 12.82
CA ALA A 237 -22.86 6.79 11.90
C ALA A 237 -22.16 5.59 12.54
N PHE A 238 -21.98 4.54 11.74
CA PHE A 238 -21.05 3.46 12.02
C PHE A 238 -19.70 3.73 11.33
N ILE A 239 -18.61 3.47 12.06
CA ILE A 239 -17.24 3.54 11.58
C ILE A 239 -16.73 2.11 11.54
N VAL A 240 -16.56 1.57 10.35
CA VAL A 240 -16.11 0.20 10.12
C VAL A 240 -14.62 0.22 9.84
N VAL A 241 -13.85 -0.47 10.68
CA VAL A 241 -12.41 -0.71 10.50
C VAL A 241 -12.17 -2.21 10.33
N GLU A 242 -11.11 -2.57 9.61
CA GLU A 242 -10.86 -3.96 9.21
C GLU A 242 -9.71 -4.63 10.00
N ASN A 243 -9.11 -3.91 10.96
CA ASN A 243 -8.05 -4.45 11.82
C ASN A 243 -8.08 -3.81 13.22
N GLU A 244 -7.51 -4.53 14.19
CA GLU A 244 -7.47 -4.11 15.61
C GLU A 244 -6.65 -2.84 15.83
N GLU A 245 -5.54 -2.64 15.11
CA GLU A 245 -4.70 -1.44 15.24
C GLU A 245 -5.48 -0.15 14.92
N GLU A 246 -6.37 -0.19 13.92
CA GLU A 246 -7.25 0.94 13.62
C GLU A 246 -8.39 1.08 14.63
N LEU A 247 -8.95 -0.03 15.12
CA LEU A 247 -9.98 0.02 16.18
C LEU A 247 -9.43 0.75 17.41
N GLU A 248 -8.26 0.33 17.89
CA GLU A 248 -7.57 0.96 19.01
C GLU A 248 -7.28 2.44 18.73
N PHE A 249 -6.77 2.76 17.54
CA PHE A 249 -6.51 4.14 17.16
C PHE A 249 -7.75 5.02 17.22
N TRP A 250 -8.89 4.54 16.72
CA TRP A 250 -10.16 5.27 16.81
C TRP A 250 -10.60 5.43 18.26
N GLN A 251 -10.57 4.36 19.05
CA GLN A 251 -10.93 4.42 20.47
C GLN A 251 -10.08 5.46 21.22
N GLU A 252 -8.77 5.40 21.09
CA GLU A 252 -7.84 6.30 21.78
C GLU A 252 -8.05 7.77 21.43
N ASN A 253 -8.17 8.07 20.13
CA ASN A 253 -8.31 9.46 19.66
C ASN A 253 -9.72 10.04 19.91
N PHE A 254 -10.69 9.19 20.26
CA PHE A 254 -12.03 9.60 20.63
C PHE A 254 -12.37 9.39 22.12
N LYS A 255 -11.42 9.02 23.00
CA LYS A 255 -11.67 8.84 24.45
C LYS A 255 -12.36 10.03 25.14
N GLY A 256 -12.20 11.24 24.60
CA GLY A 256 -12.86 12.47 25.09
C GLY A 256 -14.24 12.76 24.50
N PHE A 257 -14.72 11.95 23.56
CA PHE A 257 -16.01 12.11 22.89
C PHE A 257 -17.00 11.10 23.47
N SER A 258 -17.85 11.55 24.40
CA SER A 258 -18.91 10.72 25.01
C SER A 258 -19.90 10.13 23.99
N GLU A 259 -19.90 10.69 22.79
CA GLU A 259 -20.74 10.32 21.66
C GLU A 259 -20.24 9.08 20.88
N LEU A 260 -18.99 8.65 21.08
CA LEU A 260 -18.45 7.45 20.45
C LEU A 260 -18.68 6.21 21.33
N LYS A 261 -19.25 5.17 20.73
CA LYS A 261 -19.41 3.83 21.28
C LYS A 261 -18.56 2.82 20.51
N THR A 262 -18.21 1.71 21.13
CA THR A 262 -17.57 0.57 20.47
C THR A 262 -18.52 -0.61 20.40
N ALA A 263 -18.64 -1.24 19.23
CA ALA A 263 -19.29 -2.53 19.08
C ALA A 263 -18.29 -3.62 18.67
N LEU A 264 -18.36 -4.78 19.34
CA LEU A 264 -17.52 -5.94 19.01
C LEU A 264 -18.34 -7.23 18.98
N LYS A 265 -18.01 -8.07 18.01
CA LYS A 265 -18.64 -9.37 17.84
C LYS A 265 -18.27 -10.32 18.97
N ASN A 266 -19.27 -10.88 19.66
CA ASN A 266 -19.10 -11.86 20.74
C ASN A 266 -18.12 -11.44 21.85
N SER A 267 -17.96 -10.13 22.11
CA SER A 267 -17.00 -9.61 23.11
C SER A 267 -17.72 -8.84 24.21
N LEU A 268 -17.28 -9.03 25.45
CA LEU A 268 -17.76 -8.26 26.61
C LEU A 268 -16.93 -6.99 26.88
N PHE A 269 -15.83 -6.79 26.15
CA PHE A 269 -14.93 -5.64 26.32
C PHE A 269 -15.29 -4.50 25.35
N CYS A 270 -16.58 -4.16 25.26
CA CYS A 270 -17.11 -3.10 24.39
C CYS A 270 -18.42 -2.52 24.96
N ASP A 271 -18.92 -1.44 24.37
CA ASP A 271 -20.24 -0.90 24.74
C ASP A 271 -21.38 -1.80 24.23
N PHE A 272 -21.24 -2.35 23.01
CA PHE A 272 -22.27 -3.17 22.37
C PHE A 272 -21.71 -4.50 21.87
N SER A 273 -22.15 -5.61 22.47
CA SER A 273 -21.79 -6.96 22.06
C SER A 273 -22.83 -7.55 21.13
N TYR A 274 -22.44 -8.00 19.93
CA TYR A 274 -23.37 -8.57 18.95
C TYR A 274 -22.94 -9.95 18.45
N ASN A 275 -23.88 -10.78 18.00
CA ASN A 275 -23.60 -12.10 17.44
C ASN A 275 -23.52 -12.04 15.91
N GLU A 276 -24.48 -11.35 15.30
CA GLU A 276 -24.56 -11.07 13.87
C GLU A 276 -24.60 -9.56 13.63
N ILE A 277 -24.06 -9.08 12.49
CA ILE A 277 -24.07 -7.65 12.14
C ILE A 277 -25.50 -7.07 12.16
N LYS A 278 -26.51 -7.89 11.84
CA LYS A 278 -27.93 -7.47 11.87
C LYS A 278 -28.41 -7.09 13.27
N ASP A 279 -27.82 -7.64 14.32
CA ASP A 279 -28.16 -7.33 15.70
C ASP A 279 -27.82 -5.87 16.05
N LEU A 280 -26.88 -5.25 15.31
CA LEU A 280 -26.51 -3.85 15.50
C LEU A 280 -27.70 -2.89 15.33
N LYS A 281 -28.76 -3.29 14.60
CA LYS A 281 -30.00 -2.51 14.45
C LYS A 281 -30.76 -2.32 15.76
N ASN A 282 -30.48 -3.14 16.77
CA ASN A 282 -31.12 -3.08 18.07
C ASN A 282 -30.50 -1.99 18.97
N TYR A 283 -29.26 -1.57 18.70
CA TYR A 283 -28.63 -0.48 19.44
C TYR A 283 -29.01 0.85 18.81
N LYS A 284 -29.65 1.73 19.60
CA LYS A 284 -30.07 3.07 19.14
C LYS A 284 -29.43 4.20 19.93
N ASP A 285 -28.84 3.89 21.07
CA ASP A 285 -28.24 4.84 22.01
C ASP A 285 -26.77 5.10 21.68
N PHE A 286 -26.54 5.70 20.50
CA PHE A 286 -25.24 6.18 20.09
C PHE A 286 -25.37 7.28 19.04
N THR A 287 -24.33 8.09 18.95
CA THR A 287 -24.12 9.05 17.85
C THR A 287 -23.14 8.44 16.86
N TYR A 288 -21.98 7.99 17.33
CA TYR A 288 -20.99 7.29 16.51
C TYR A 288 -20.69 5.93 17.13
N CYS A 289 -20.53 4.91 16.30
CA CYS A 289 -20.14 3.59 16.77
C CYS A 289 -19.02 3.02 15.90
N VAL A 290 -17.85 2.77 16.51
CA VAL A 290 -16.73 2.09 15.83
C VAL A 290 -16.82 0.58 16.03
N LEU A 291 -16.54 -0.18 14.97
CA LEU A 291 -16.58 -1.64 14.99
C LEU A 291 -15.54 -2.27 14.07
N LEU A 292 -15.12 -3.48 14.44
CA LEU A 292 -14.17 -4.29 13.69
C LEU A 292 -14.92 -5.32 12.82
N GLU A 293 -15.08 -5.03 11.54
CA GLU A 293 -15.75 -5.92 10.57
C GLU A 293 -15.21 -5.71 9.15
N ASN A 294 -15.50 -6.67 8.27
CA ASN A 294 -15.34 -6.44 6.83
C ASN A 294 -16.38 -5.44 6.33
N ALA A 295 -15.93 -4.43 5.58
CA ALA A 295 -16.81 -3.36 5.12
C ALA A 295 -17.93 -3.83 4.16
N ASN A 296 -17.69 -4.85 3.34
CA ASN A 296 -18.67 -5.37 2.40
C ASN A 296 -19.72 -6.23 3.12
N ASP A 297 -19.29 -7.05 4.08
CA ASP A 297 -20.19 -7.86 4.90
C ASP A 297 -21.13 -6.96 5.72
N PHE A 298 -20.58 -5.87 6.28
CA PHE A 298 -21.35 -4.87 6.98
C PHE A 298 -22.44 -4.23 6.10
N GLU A 299 -22.06 -3.77 4.92
CA GLU A 299 -22.98 -3.13 3.98
C GLU A 299 -24.07 -4.10 3.52
N ASN A 300 -23.72 -5.35 3.20
CA ASN A 300 -24.65 -6.39 2.80
C ASN A 300 -25.65 -6.74 3.91
N ALA A 301 -25.18 -6.86 5.15
CA ALA A 301 -26.05 -7.19 6.29
C ALA A 301 -27.07 -6.08 6.58
N LEU A 302 -26.68 -4.81 6.46
CA LEU A 302 -27.60 -3.69 6.69
C LEU A 302 -28.58 -3.45 5.53
N LYS A 303 -28.18 -3.74 4.28
CA LYS A 303 -29.04 -3.65 3.08
C LYS A 303 -30.03 -4.82 2.95
N SER A 304 -29.60 -6.05 3.22
CA SER A 304 -30.39 -7.29 3.01
C SER A 304 -31.62 -7.43 3.93
N SER A 305 -31.79 -6.58 4.94
CA SER A 305 -32.98 -6.64 5.81
C SER A 305 -34.27 -6.09 5.15
N PHE A 306 -34.21 -5.57 3.92
CA PHE A 306 -35.38 -5.04 3.21
C PHE A 306 -36.18 -6.11 2.44
N ASP A 307 -35.53 -7.17 1.97
CA ASP A 307 -36.21 -8.16 1.11
C ASP A 307 -37.09 -9.16 1.88
N ASN A 308 -36.92 -9.26 3.19
CA ASN A 308 -37.74 -10.16 4.01
C ASN A 308 -39.01 -9.50 4.57
N THR A 309 -39.18 -8.18 4.46
CA THR A 309 -40.43 -7.49 4.88
C THR A 309 -41.43 -7.34 3.74
N LEU A 310 -41.01 -7.45 2.47
CA LEU A 310 -41.88 -7.37 1.30
C LEU A 310 -42.45 -8.73 0.83
N LYS A 311 -42.10 -9.85 1.50
CA LYS A 311 -42.63 -11.20 1.19
C LYS A 311 -43.78 -11.65 2.11
N LEU A 312 -44.29 -10.76 2.96
CA LEU A 312 -45.42 -11.01 3.86
C LEU A 312 -46.56 -10.02 3.59
N PHE A 313 -46.95 -9.87 2.33
CA PHE A 313 -48.27 -9.42 1.89
C PHE A 313 -48.63 -10.12 0.58
#